data_AF-A0A0P9CQR6-F1
#
_entry.id   AF-A0A0P9CQR6-F1
#
_cell.length_a   1.000
_cell.length_b   1.000
_cell.length_c   1.000
_cell.angle_alpha   90.00
_cell.angle_beta   90.00
_cell.angle_gamma   90.00
#
_symmetry.space_group_name_H-M   'P 1'
#
loop_
_entity.id
_entity.type
_entity.pdbx_description
1 polymer ?
#
loop_
_entity_poly.entity_id
_entity_poly.type
_entity_poly.pdbx_seq_one_letter_code
_entity_poly.pdbx_strand_id
1 'polypeptide(L)'
;GKPLLANDPHLGARIPSIWYLAHITGGKLDAIGATLPGLPGIVIGHNQRVAWGVTNTGPDVQDLFVEHVNDQNQVEYKGAWEPLEIIPETIKVKGQPDVTLQVRVSRHGPLISDVIDGTGQPLAFRWTALDPEDRTFEAFLSIDMAQSWDEFTGALQVYGAPMQNFVYADVDGNIGYYAPGKLPIRAGGDGRAPAEGWTGANDWTGYVPFAELPHAFNPPQGYIATANNKVVADSYPPLISNDWAAP
;
A
#
# COMPACT_ATOMS: atom_id res chain seq x y z
N GLY A 1 21.69 -23.66 14.43
CA GLY A 1 21.83 -22.43 13.62
C GLY A 1 20.99 -22.52 12.37
N LYS A 2 19.67 -22.65 12.51
CA LYS A 2 18.72 -22.39 11.42
C LYS A 2 18.11 -20.99 11.64
N PRO A 3 17.57 -20.34 10.61
CA PRO A 3 16.92 -19.05 10.74
C PRO A 3 15.78 -19.06 11.76
N LEU A 4 15.57 -17.91 12.41
CA LEU A 4 14.44 -17.64 13.29
C LEU A 4 13.78 -16.36 12.81
N LEU A 5 12.47 -16.39 12.60
CA LEU A 5 11.65 -15.24 12.27
C LEU A 5 10.58 -15.08 13.33
N ALA A 6 10.46 -13.86 13.85
CA ALA A 6 9.41 -13.47 14.78
C ALA A 6 8.72 -12.21 14.26
N ASN A 7 7.39 -12.11 14.44
CA ASN A 7 6.61 -10.97 14.00
C ASN A 7 5.38 -10.76 14.90
N ASP A 8 5.19 -9.52 15.33
CA ASP A 8 4.10 -9.06 16.19
C ASP A 8 3.47 -7.78 15.60
N PRO A 9 2.53 -7.88 14.64
CA PRO A 9 1.94 -6.70 14.01
C PRO A 9 1.10 -5.86 14.99
N HIS A 10 1.38 -4.56 15.10
CA HIS A 10 0.65 -3.64 15.98
C HIS A 10 -0.44 -2.89 15.22
N LEU A 11 -1.70 -3.09 15.62
CA LEU A 11 -2.88 -2.39 15.11
C LEU A 11 -3.82 -2.03 16.27
N GLY A 12 -4.74 -1.10 16.04
CA GLY A 12 -5.72 -0.71 17.05
C GLY A 12 -6.57 -1.90 17.54
N ALA A 13 -6.65 -2.07 18.87
CA ALA A 13 -7.44 -3.13 19.47
C ALA A 13 -8.94 -2.92 19.22
N ARG A 14 -9.60 -3.92 18.64
CA ARG A 14 -11.04 -3.89 18.33
C ARG A 14 -11.67 -5.28 18.45
N ILE A 15 -12.99 -5.33 18.59
CA ILE A 15 -13.78 -6.56 18.56
C ILE A 15 -14.70 -6.51 17.32
N PRO A 16 -14.63 -7.52 16.43
CA PRO A 16 -13.67 -8.63 16.41
C PRO A 16 -12.25 -8.20 16.05
N SER A 17 -11.25 -9.00 16.46
CA SER A 17 -9.84 -8.79 16.11
C SER A 17 -9.64 -8.66 14.60
N ILE A 18 -8.67 -7.84 14.19
CA ILE A 18 -8.25 -7.73 12.78
C ILE A 18 -7.62 -9.05 12.32
N TRP A 19 -6.66 -9.56 13.10
CA TRP A 19 -5.95 -10.79 12.81
C TRP A 19 -6.77 -12.01 13.23
N TYR A 20 -6.83 -12.98 12.32
CA TYR A 20 -7.43 -14.29 12.51
C TYR A 20 -6.39 -15.36 12.24
N LEU A 21 -6.19 -16.31 13.16
CA LEU A 21 -5.24 -17.39 12.94
C LEU A 21 -5.90 -18.52 12.16
N ALA A 22 -5.23 -18.97 11.10
CA ALA A 22 -5.71 -20.04 10.23
C ALA A 22 -4.57 -20.92 9.75
N HIS A 23 -4.90 -22.19 9.51
CA HIS A 23 -4.11 -23.11 8.70
C HIS A 23 -4.96 -23.46 7.49
N ILE A 24 -4.48 -23.12 6.29
CA ILE A 24 -5.21 -23.32 5.05
C ILE A 24 -4.46 -24.37 4.22
N THR A 25 -5.14 -25.47 3.90
CA THR A 25 -4.59 -26.57 3.12
C THR A 25 -5.48 -26.91 1.92
N GLY A 26 -4.90 -27.07 0.74
CA GLY A 26 -5.61 -27.48 -0.47
C GLY A 26 -4.73 -27.38 -1.73
N GLY A 27 -4.64 -28.45 -2.51
CA GLY A 27 -3.79 -28.47 -3.70
C GLY A 27 -2.32 -28.25 -3.34
N LYS A 28 -1.71 -27.16 -3.85
CA LYS A 28 -0.35 -26.74 -3.50
C LYS A 28 -0.27 -25.84 -2.27
N LEU A 29 -1.40 -25.34 -1.79
CA LEU A 29 -1.48 -24.46 -0.63
C LEU A 29 -1.43 -25.30 0.64
N ASP A 30 -0.47 -25.01 1.51
CA ASP A 30 -0.42 -25.53 2.88
C ASP A 30 0.38 -24.51 3.70
N ALA A 31 -0.33 -23.52 4.25
CA ALA A 31 0.24 -22.37 4.94
C ALA A 31 -0.51 -22.10 6.24
N ILE A 32 0.22 -21.72 7.28
CA ILE A 32 -0.31 -21.44 8.61
C ILE A 32 0.21 -20.10 9.13
N GLY A 33 -0.66 -19.33 9.76
CA GLY A 33 -0.31 -18.04 10.32
C GLY A 33 -1.51 -17.16 10.61
N ALA A 34 -1.30 -15.84 10.53
CA ALA A 34 -2.33 -14.83 10.65
C ALA A 34 -2.84 -14.39 9.25
N THR A 35 -4.16 -14.30 9.15
CA THR A 35 -4.91 -13.79 7.99
C THR A 35 -5.93 -12.74 8.44
N LEU A 36 -6.68 -12.20 7.48
CA LEU A 36 -7.82 -11.32 7.71
C LEU A 36 -9.12 -12.07 7.39
N PRO A 37 -10.18 -11.91 8.19
CA PRO A 37 -11.50 -12.47 7.85
C PRO A 37 -11.93 -12.06 6.44
N GLY A 38 -12.20 -13.04 5.58
CA GLY A 38 -12.58 -12.83 4.18
C GLY A 38 -11.43 -13.01 3.16
N LEU A 39 -10.17 -13.10 3.59
CA LEU A 39 -9.05 -13.42 2.71
C LEU A 39 -8.79 -14.94 2.66
N PRO A 40 -8.73 -15.56 1.46
CA PRO A 40 -8.39 -16.97 1.29
C PRO A 40 -6.87 -17.25 1.21
N GLY A 41 -6.07 -16.65 2.09
CA GLY A 41 -4.61 -16.83 2.14
C GLY A 41 -4.00 -16.35 3.46
N ILE A 42 -2.72 -16.61 3.69
CA ILE A 42 -1.99 -16.21 4.90
C ILE A 42 -1.23 -14.90 4.64
N VAL A 43 -1.41 -13.89 5.50
CA VAL A 43 -0.76 -12.58 5.33
C VAL A 43 0.61 -12.58 6.03
N ILE A 44 0.70 -13.18 7.21
CA ILE A 44 1.91 -13.36 8.01
C ILE A 44 1.96 -14.81 8.46
N GLY A 45 3.05 -15.52 8.20
CA GLY A 45 3.12 -16.92 8.59
C GLY A 45 4.23 -17.68 7.90
N HIS A 46 3.98 -18.96 7.68
CA HIS A 46 4.92 -19.83 6.97
C HIS A 46 4.19 -20.96 6.25
N ASN A 47 4.88 -21.56 5.29
CA ASN A 47 4.55 -22.85 4.72
C ASN A 47 5.63 -23.89 5.09
N GLN A 48 5.76 -24.98 4.34
CA GLN A 48 6.73 -26.06 4.62
C GLN A 48 8.18 -25.61 4.51
N ARG A 49 8.46 -24.55 3.74
CA ARG A 49 9.82 -24.15 3.34
C ARG A 49 10.21 -22.74 3.74
N VAL A 50 9.27 -21.79 3.66
CA VAL A 50 9.55 -20.36 3.87
C VAL A 50 8.62 -19.78 4.92
N ALA A 51 9.13 -18.79 5.66
CA ALA A 51 8.40 -17.99 6.62
C ALA A 51 8.56 -16.51 6.27
N TRP A 52 7.50 -15.74 6.51
CA TRP A 52 7.50 -14.30 6.29
C TRP A 52 6.75 -13.55 7.39
N GLY A 53 7.20 -12.33 7.63
CA GLY A 53 6.55 -11.37 8.51
C GLY A 53 6.54 -9.99 7.87
N VAL A 54 5.64 -9.12 8.35
CA VAL A 54 5.54 -7.76 7.82
C VAL A 54 5.53 -6.68 8.90
N THR A 55 6.05 -5.51 8.53
CA THR A 55 5.84 -4.24 9.24
C THR A 55 5.60 -3.12 8.23
N ASN A 56 4.92 -2.05 8.62
CA ASN A 56 4.65 -0.91 7.74
C ASN A 56 5.94 -0.14 7.40
N THR A 57 6.09 0.31 6.15
CA THR A 57 7.20 1.19 5.68
C THR A 57 6.94 2.68 5.92
N GLY A 58 5.73 3.05 6.37
CA GLY A 58 5.27 4.44 6.41
C GLY A 58 5.25 5.11 5.03
N PRO A 59 4.84 4.41 3.95
CA PRO A 59 5.16 4.82 2.60
C PRO A 59 4.39 6.09 2.17
N ASP A 60 5.06 7.00 1.49
CA ASP A 60 4.50 8.21 0.90
C ASP A 60 3.85 7.88 -0.46
N VAL A 61 2.66 7.29 -0.38
CA VAL A 61 1.87 6.76 -1.51
C VAL A 61 0.51 7.44 -1.65
N GLN A 62 0.33 8.55 -0.97
CA GLN A 62 -0.90 9.34 -0.92
C GLN A 62 -0.55 10.79 -1.21
N ASP A 63 -1.26 11.42 -2.15
CA ASP A 63 -1.14 12.85 -2.42
C ASP A 63 -2.52 13.52 -2.40
N LEU A 64 -2.54 14.77 -1.97
CA LEU A 64 -3.67 15.67 -2.12
C LEU A 64 -3.38 16.64 -3.26
N PHE A 65 -4.37 16.87 -4.11
CA PHE A 65 -4.30 17.87 -5.17
C PHE A 65 -5.35 18.95 -4.94
N VAL A 66 -4.92 20.20 -4.91
CA VAL A 66 -5.81 21.36 -4.97
C VAL A 66 -6.31 21.49 -6.40
N GLU A 67 -7.63 21.40 -6.56
CA GLU A 67 -8.29 21.44 -7.85
C GLU A 67 -9.02 22.77 -8.05
N HIS A 68 -8.95 23.31 -9.27
CA HIS A 68 -9.87 24.35 -9.69
C HIS A 68 -11.11 23.69 -10.27
N VAL A 69 -12.24 23.85 -9.59
CA VAL A 69 -13.54 23.31 -10.01
C VAL A 69 -14.50 24.46 -10.29
N ASN A 70 -15.20 24.43 -11.42
CA ASN A 70 -16.21 25.43 -11.79
C ASN A 70 -17.64 24.96 -11.47
N ASP A 71 -18.61 25.87 -11.66
CA ASP A 71 -20.03 25.62 -11.38
C ASP A 71 -20.68 24.58 -12.32
N GLN A 72 -20.02 24.22 -13.42
CA GLN A 72 -20.45 23.21 -14.39
C GLN A 72 -19.93 21.80 -14.05
N ASN A 73 -19.33 21.60 -12.87
CA ASN A 73 -18.64 20.37 -12.48
C ASN A 73 -17.54 19.96 -13.46
N GLN A 74 -16.72 20.93 -13.86
CA GLN A 74 -15.49 20.69 -14.60
C GLN A 74 -14.29 21.03 -13.74
N VAL A 75 -13.17 20.35 -13.98
CA VAL A 75 -11.88 20.61 -13.36
C VAL A 75 -10.89 21.16 -14.38
N GLU A 76 -10.08 22.13 -13.99
CA GLU A 76 -9.02 22.67 -14.84
C GLU A 76 -7.81 21.74 -14.83
N TYR A 77 -7.30 21.40 -16.02
CA TYR A 77 -6.02 20.73 -16.18
C TYR A 77 -5.28 21.25 -17.42
N LYS A 78 -4.05 21.73 -17.22
CA LYS A 78 -3.18 22.32 -18.25
C LYS A 78 -3.90 23.38 -19.10
N GLY A 79 -4.70 24.22 -18.45
CA GLY A 79 -5.47 25.32 -19.07
C GLY A 79 -6.73 24.88 -19.83
N ALA A 80 -7.11 23.60 -19.77
CA ALA A 80 -8.35 23.09 -20.33
C ALA A 80 -9.31 22.65 -19.21
N TRP A 81 -10.62 22.82 -19.44
CA TRP A 81 -11.65 22.32 -18.53
C TRP A 81 -12.13 20.94 -18.97
N GLU A 82 -12.06 19.96 -18.09
CA GLU A 82 -12.55 18.60 -18.31
C GLU A 82 -13.69 18.26 -17.34
N PRO A 83 -14.69 17.49 -17.76
CA PRO A 83 -15.79 17.13 -16.86
C PRO A 83 -15.29 16.23 -15.72
N LEU A 84 -15.79 16.49 -14.51
CA LEU A 84 -15.67 15.54 -13.42
C LEU A 84 -16.56 14.33 -13.69
N GLU A 85 -16.09 13.14 -13.31
CA GLU A 85 -16.97 11.98 -13.18
C GLU A 85 -17.85 12.16 -11.93
N ILE A 86 -19.16 11.93 -12.08
CA ILE A 86 -20.14 12.08 -11.00
C ILE A 86 -20.80 10.73 -10.75
N ILE A 87 -20.55 10.16 -9.58
CA ILE A 87 -21.08 8.87 -9.17
C ILE A 87 -22.12 9.10 -8.07
N PRO A 88 -23.43 8.89 -8.35
CA PRO A 88 -24.47 9.03 -7.34
C PRO A 88 -24.45 7.80 -6.42
N GLU A 89 -24.06 8.00 -5.16
CA GLU A 89 -23.97 6.95 -4.16
C GLU A 89 -25.07 7.09 -3.12
N THR A 90 -25.81 6.01 -2.82
CA THR A 90 -26.90 6.04 -1.84
C THR A 90 -26.55 5.17 -0.63
N ILE A 91 -26.36 5.82 0.51
CA ILE A 91 -26.07 5.19 1.80
C ILE A 91 -27.38 4.97 2.54
N LYS A 92 -27.71 3.69 2.80
CA LYS A 92 -28.88 3.31 3.58
C LYS A 92 -28.58 3.44 5.07
N VAL A 93 -29.31 4.29 5.77
CA VAL A 93 -29.11 4.53 7.20
C VAL A 93 -30.21 3.84 8.01
N LYS A 94 -29.84 2.92 8.90
CA LYS A 94 -30.82 2.15 9.68
C LYS A 94 -31.70 3.09 10.52
N GLY A 95 -33.00 3.06 10.24
CA GLY A 95 -33.99 3.86 10.98
C GLY A 95 -34.00 5.35 10.63
N GLN A 96 -33.33 5.76 9.55
CA GLN A 96 -33.30 7.13 9.04
C GLN A 96 -33.53 7.12 7.51
N PRO A 97 -33.82 8.28 6.89
CA PRO A 97 -33.81 8.39 5.44
C PRO A 97 -32.44 8.03 4.84
N ASP A 98 -32.46 7.56 3.59
CA ASP A 98 -31.24 7.32 2.82
C ASP A 98 -30.48 8.65 2.61
N VAL A 99 -29.14 8.58 2.63
CA VAL A 99 -28.25 9.71 2.32
C VAL A 99 -27.70 9.50 0.92
N THR A 100 -27.96 10.44 0.01
CA THR A 100 -27.38 10.42 -1.34
C THR A 100 -26.19 11.37 -1.41
N LEU A 101 -25.03 10.85 -1.82
CA LEU A 101 -23.82 11.60 -2.09
C LEU A 101 -23.59 11.68 -3.60
N GLN A 102 -23.08 12.81 -4.07
CA GLN A 102 -22.56 12.96 -5.43
C GLN A 102 -21.05 12.87 -5.34
N VAL A 103 -20.49 11.67 -5.54
CA VAL A 103 -19.05 11.48 -5.49
C VAL A 103 -18.47 12.05 -6.78
N ARG A 104 -17.74 13.16 -6.66
CA ARG A 104 -17.06 13.81 -7.78
C ARG A 104 -15.64 13.31 -7.88
N VAL A 105 -15.23 12.85 -9.04
CA VAL A 105 -13.91 12.26 -9.29
C VAL A 105 -13.21 13.04 -10.39
N SER A 106 -12.04 13.59 -10.08
CA SER A 106 -11.13 14.18 -11.06
C SER A 106 -10.14 13.12 -11.56
N ARG A 107 -9.28 13.49 -12.52
CA ARG A 107 -8.15 12.65 -12.93
C ARG A 107 -7.21 12.25 -11.78
N HIS A 108 -7.13 13.05 -10.71
CA HIS A 108 -6.27 12.78 -9.56
C HIS A 108 -6.96 11.91 -8.51
N GLY A 109 -8.29 11.77 -8.57
CA GLY A 109 -9.07 10.92 -7.68
C GLY A 109 -10.34 11.60 -7.16
N PRO A 110 -11.02 10.99 -6.17
CA PRO A 110 -12.23 11.56 -5.58
C PRO A 110 -11.93 12.88 -4.85
N LEU A 111 -12.84 13.84 -5.00
CA LEU A 111 -12.84 15.11 -4.27
C LEU A 111 -13.28 14.87 -2.82
N ILE A 112 -12.31 14.73 -1.91
CA ILE A 112 -12.58 14.49 -0.48
C ILE A 112 -13.10 15.72 0.26
N SER A 113 -12.91 16.92 -0.31
CA SER A 113 -13.50 18.17 0.19
C SER A 113 -15.03 18.15 0.22
N ASP A 114 -15.68 17.22 -0.51
CA ASP A 114 -17.13 17.09 -0.53
C ASP A 114 -17.69 16.44 0.75
N VAL A 115 -16.82 15.80 1.54
CA VAL A 115 -17.18 15.10 2.78
C VAL A 115 -16.32 15.52 3.99
N ILE A 116 -15.38 16.46 3.79
CA ILE A 116 -14.53 17.02 4.84
C ILE A 116 -14.76 18.52 4.91
N ASP A 117 -15.24 19.00 6.05
CA ASP A 117 -15.44 20.42 6.29
C ASP A 117 -14.11 21.17 6.44
N GLY A 118 -14.11 22.44 6.06
CA GLY A 118 -13.01 23.37 6.38
C GLY A 118 -11.74 23.23 5.53
N THR A 119 -11.78 22.51 4.40
CA THR A 119 -10.64 22.43 3.47
C THR A 119 -10.33 23.77 2.78
N GLY A 120 -11.34 24.64 2.62
CA GLY A 120 -11.22 25.96 1.98
C GLY A 120 -11.06 25.94 0.46
N GLN A 121 -10.73 24.79 -0.13
CA GLN A 121 -10.55 24.56 -1.56
C GLN A 121 -10.98 23.13 -1.93
N PRO A 122 -11.35 22.85 -3.20
CA PRO A 122 -11.55 21.50 -3.69
C PRO A 122 -10.26 20.67 -3.59
N LEU A 123 -10.33 19.50 -2.95
CA LEU A 123 -9.17 18.62 -2.74
C LEU A 123 -9.45 17.24 -3.33
N ALA A 124 -8.70 16.84 -4.35
CA ALA A 124 -8.70 15.47 -4.87
C ALA A 124 -7.68 14.60 -4.11
N PHE A 125 -8.03 13.35 -3.86
CA PHE A 125 -7.18 12.39 -3.15
C PHE A 125 -6.66 11.31 -4.08
N ARG A 126 -5.35 11.31 -4.32
CA ARG A 126 -4.65 10.28 -5.10
C ARG A 126 -4.02 9.27 -4.15
N TRP A 127 -4.36 7.99 -4.29
CA TRP A 127 -3.77 6.92 -3.50
C TRP A 127 -3.54 5.68 -4.37
N THR A 128 -2.37 5.05 -4.23
CA THR A 128 -2.03 3.82 -4.98
C THR A 128 -3.01 2.67 -4.72
N ALA A 129 -3.64 2.61 -3.54
CA ALA A 129 -4.66 1.61 -3.23
C ALA A 129 -5.99 1.83 -3.98
N LEU A 130 -6.16 2.98 -4.63
CA LEU A 130 -7.31 3.29 -5.49
C LEU A 130 -7.00 3.09 -6.97
N ASP A 131 -5.81 2.60 -7.33
CA ASP A 131 -5.51 2.21 -8.70
C ASP A 131 -6.45 1.09 -9.18
N PRO A 132 -6.95 1.15 -10.42
CA PRO A 132 -7.86 0.13 -10.95
C PRO A 132 -7.19 -1.25 -11.12
N GLU A 133 -5.86 -1.28 -11.29
CA GLU A 133 -5.07 -2.49 -11.44
C GLU A 133 -4.32 -2.80 -10.14
N ASP A 134 -4.89 -3.66 -9.31
CA ASP A 134 -4.24 -4.19 -8.10
C ASP A 134 -4.21 -5.73 -8.11
N ARG A 135 -3.01 -6.29 -8.04
CA ARG A 135 -2.72 -7.73 -8.01
C ARG A 135 -2.16 -8.18 -6.66
N THR A 136 -2.28 -7.37 -5.62
CA THR A 136 -1.86 -7.70 -4.24
C THR A 136 -2.42 -9.03 -3.77
N PHE A 137 -3.68 -9.32 -4.11
CA PHE A 137 -4.31 -10.59 -3.76
C PHE A 137 -3.60 -11.79 -4.40
N GLU A 138 -3.19 -11.67 -5.67
CA GLU A 138 -2.40 -12.70 -6.37
C GLU A 138 -1.01 -12.87 -5.74
N ALA A 139 -0.39 -11.77 -5.32
CA ALA A 139 0.91 -11.82 -4.63
C ALA A 139 0.83 -12.66 -3.36
N PHE A 140 -0.18 -12.45 -2.49
CA PHE A 140 -0.33 -13.24 -1.25
C PHE A 140 -0.53 -14.72 -1.51
N LEU A 141 -1.40 -15.09 -2.45
CA LEU A 141 -1.58 -16.51 -2.82
C LEU A 141 -0.28 -17.13 -3.34
N SER A 142 0.51 -16.36 -4.09
CA SER A 142 1.80 -16.81 -4.62
C SER A 142 2.87 -16.94 -3.53
N ILE A 143 2.90 -16.01 -2.56
CA ILE A 143 3.75 -16.08 -1.36
C ILE A 143 3.44 -17.35 -0.56
N ASP A 144 2.16 -17.64 -0.31
CA ASP A 144 1.75 -18.81 0.46
C ASP A 144 2.29 -20.13 -0.13
N MET A 145 2.51 -20.16 -1.45
CA MET A 145 3.03 -21.32 -2.17
C MET A 145 4.55 -21.27 -2.44
N ALA A 146 5.22 -20.16 -2.16
CA ALA A 146 6.63 -19.97 -2.51
C ALA A 146 7.54 -20.98 -1.79
N GLN A 147 8.52 -21.52 -2.51
CA GLN A 147 9.42 -22.57 -2.01
C GLN A 147 10.87 -22.09 -1.82
N SER A 148 11.18 -20.86 -2.24
CA SER A 148 12.52 -20.27 -2.23
C SER A 148 12.45 -18.73 -2.24
N TRP A 149 13.61 -18.08 -2.05
CA TRP A 149 13.73 -16.62 -2.14
C TRP A 149 13.34 -16.08 -3.51
N ASP A 150 13.72 -16.78 -4.58
CA ASP A 150 13.43 -16.37 -5.96
C ASP A 150 11.92 -16.47 -6.25
N GLU A 151 11.26 -17.52 -5.77
CA GLU A 151 9.80 -17.64 -5.88
C GLU A 151 9.07 -16.61 -5.01
N PHE A 152 9.58 -16.37 -3.80
CA PHE A 152 9.02 -15.37 -2.88
C PHE A 152 9.11 -13.96 -3.47
N THR A 153 10.29 -13.55 -3.95
CA THR A 153 10.46 -12.24 -4.59
C THR A 153 9.77 -12.15 -5.94
N GLY A 154 9.66 -13.24 -6.69
CA GLY A 154 8.82 -13.34 -7.88
C GLY A 154 7.34 -13.06 -7.59
N ALA A 155 6.81 -13.61 -6.49
CA ALA A 155 5.45 -13.31 -6.03
C ALA A 155 5.27 -11.83 -5.64
N LEU A 156 6.29 -11.21 -5.05
CA LEU A 156 6.25 -9.80 -4.64
C LEU A 156 6.24 -8.81 -5.82
N GLN A 157 6.59 -9.22 -7.04
CA GLN A 157 6.62 -8.30 -8.20
C GLN A 157 5.26 -7.68 -8.53
N VAL A 158 4.17 -8.38 -8.21
CA VAL A 158 2.79 -7.93 -8.49
C VAL A 158 2.10 -7.35 -7.24
N TYR A 159 2.82 -7.25 -6.13
CA TYR A 159 2.31 -6.69 -4.88
C TYR A 159 2.17 -5.17 -4.99
N GLY A 160 0.92 -4.67 -4.90
CA GLY A 160 0.58 -3.27 -5.17
C GLY A 160 0.50 -2.40 -3.92
N ALA A 161 -0.32 -2.79 -2.95
CA ALA A 161 -0.58 -1.97 -1.77
C ALA A 161 -1.11 -2.81 -0.58
N PRO A 162 -0.97 -2.32 0.67
CA PRO A 162 -0.09 -1.23 1.08
C PRO A 162 1.38 -1.68 1.01
N MET A 163 2.31 -0.79 0.67
CA MET A 163 3.74 -1.12 0.75
C MET A 163 4.12 -1.53 2.18
N GLN A 164 4.81 -2.65 2.33
CA GLN A 164 5.21 -3.22 3.62
C GLN A 164 6.67 -3.67 3.57
N ASN A 165 7.34 -3.68 4.71
CA ASN A 165 8.59 -4.39 4.91
C ASN A 165 8.27 -5.88 5.02
N PHE A 166 8.66 -6.70 4.05
CA PHE A 166 8.63 -8.16 4.17
C PHE A 166 9.98 -8.64 4.67
N VAL A 167 9.97 -9.38 5.78
CA VAL A 167 11.12 -10.17 6.24
C VAL A 167 10.88 -11.63 5.90
N TYR A 168 11.93 -12.33 5.48
CA TYR A 168 11.89 -13.70 4.96
C TYR A 168 12.90 -14.59 5.68
N ALA A 169 12.55 -15.85 5.88
CA ALA A 169 13.45 -16.90 6.32
C ALA A 169 13.09 -18.24 5.67
N ASP A 170 14.07 -19.12 5.43
CA ASP A 170 13.79 -20.46 4.89
C ASP A 170 14.54 -21.60 5.58
N VAL A 171 14.14 -22.82 5.22
CA VAL A 171 14.69 -24.08 5.74
C VAL A 171 16.13 -24.35 5.30
N ASP A 172 16.62 -23.67 4.25
CA ASP A 172 17.95 -23.84 3.67
C ASP A 172 19.00 -22.93 4.35
N GLY A 173 18.56 -22.04 5.23
CA GLY A 173 19.44 -21.21 6.04
C GLY A 173 19.46 -19.73 5.65
N ASN A 174 18.61 -19.32 4.72
CA ASN A 174 18.63 -17.95 4.21
C ASN A 174 17.71 -17.02 5.01
N ILE A 175 18.08 -15.74 5.01
CA ILE A 175 17.22 -14.63 5.45
C ILE A 175 17.17 -13.56 4.37
N GLY A 176 16.03 -12.89 4.26
CA GLY A 176 15.80 -11.89 3.24
C GLY A 176 14.90 -10.76 3.70
N TYR A 177 14.97 -9.66 2.95
CA TYR A 177 14.17 -8.47 3.15
C TYR A 177 13.81 -7.87 1.80
N TYR A 178 12.56 -7.43 1.68
CA TYR A 178 12.09 -6.66 0.54
C TYR A 178 11.01 -5.68 1.00
N ALA A 179 11.00 -4.47 0.47
CA ALA A 179 9.89 -3.52 0.67
C ALA A 179 9.11 -3.28 -0.63
N PRO A 180 8.27 -4.25 -1.07
CA PRO A 180 7.48 -4.16 -2.29
C PRO A 180 6.25 -3.26 -2.11
N GLY A 181 5.82 -2.66 -3.22
CA GLY A 181 4.61 -1.86 -3.33
C GLY A 181 4.70 -0.87 -4.48
N LYS A 182 3.57 -0.32 -4.91
CA LYS A 182 3.53 0.81 -5.83
C LYS A 182 3.98 2.07 -5.09
N LEU A 183 5.20 2.54 -5.39
CA LEU A 183 5.76 3.78 -4.87
C LEU A 183 5.80 4.83 -5.99
N PRO A 184 5.02 5.93 -5.92
CA PRO A 184 4.87 6.86 -7.04
C PRO A 184 6.12 7.69 -7.29
N ILE A 185 6.43 7.89 -8.57
CA ILE A 185 7.41 8.88 -9.04
C ILE A 185 6.65 10.16 -9.35
N ARG A 186 6.96 11.24 -8.64
CA ARG A 186 6.32 12.55 -8.81
C ARG A 186 7.13 13.42 -9.77
N ALA A 187 6.44 14.14 -10.66
CA ALA A 187 7.08 15.14 -11.52
C ALA A 187 7.66 16.32 -10.71
N GLY A 188 7.04 16.60 -9.56
CA GLY A 188 7.42 17.68 -8.65
C GLY A 188 6.85 17.46 -7.25
N GLY A 189 7.43 18.15 -6.27
CA GLY A 189 7.06 18.02 -4.85
C GLY A 189 7.60 16.74 -4.18
N ASP A 190 7.38 16.66 -2.88
CA ASP A 190 7.84 15.57 -2.01
C ASP A 190 6.71 14.96 -1.16
N GLY A 191 5.44 15.16 -1.52
CA GLY A 191 4.27 14.59 -0.83
C GLY A 191 3.87 15.25 0.50
N ARG A 192 4.65 16.24 0.99
CA ARG A 192 4.39 16.84 2.33
C ARG A 192 3.25 17.85 2.38
N ALA A 193 2.81 18.37 1.24
CA ALA A 193 1.75 19.36 1.15
C ALA A 193 0.86 19.09 -0.06
N PRO A 194 -0.41 19.54 -0.05
CA PRO A 194 -1.26 19.47 -1.23
C PRO A 194 -0.59 20.12 -2.44
N ALA A 195 -0.59 19.40 -3.56
CA ALA A 195 -0.01 19.82 -4.82
C ALA A 195 -1.01 20.59 -5.69
N GLU A 196 -0.52 21.39 -6.63
CA GLU A 196 -1.37 22.04 -7.63
C GLU A 196 -1.85 21.01 -8.66
N GLY A 197 -3.17 20.76 -8.74
CA GLY A 197 -3.77 19.81 -9.68
C GLY A 197 -3.88 20.34 -11.11
N TRP A 198 -4.02 21.66 -11.29
CA TRP A 198 -4.33 22.22 -12.61
C TRP A 198 -3.11 22.39 -13.53
N THR A 199 -1.87 22.27 -13.02
CA THR A 199 -0.65 22.53 -13.81
C THR A 199 -0.06 21.28 -14.45
N GLY A 200 -0.30 20.12 -13.84
CA GLY A 200 0.35 18.85 -14.16
C GLY A 200 1.85 18.79 -13.84
N ALA A 201 2.39 19.77 -13.10
CA ALA A 201 3.79 19.81 -12.70
C ALA A 201 4.10 18.85 -11.54
N ASN A 202 3.06 18.35 -10.86
CA ASN A 202 3.17 17.49 -9.68
C ASN A 202 2.59 16.09 -9.91
N ASP A 203 2.22 15.77 -11.16
CA ASP A 203 1.59 14.49 -11.50
C ASP A 203 2.51 13.31 -11.19
N TRP A 204 1.90 12.17 -10.90
CA TRP A 204 2.62 10.90 -10.89
C TRP A 204 2.98 10.53 -12.33
N THR A 205 4.26 10.29 -12.56
CA THR A 205 4.81 9.92 -13.89
C THR A 205 5.03 8.43 -14.04
N GLY A 206 4.84 7.67 -12.97
CA GLY A 206 4.97 6.22 -12.93
C GLY A 206 5.20 5.72 -11.52
N TYR A 207 5.71 4.49 -11.42
CA TYR A 207 6.09 3.87 -10.16
C TYR A 207 7.56 3.48 -10.19
N VAL A 208 8.21 3.51 -9.04
CA VAL A 208 9.59 3.05 -8.88
C VAL A 208 9.67 1.58 -9.31
N PRO A 209 10.61 1.21 -10.21
CA PRO A 209 10.75 -0.17 -10.65
C PRO A 209 11.00 -1.13 -9.47
N PHE A 210 10.43 -2.33 -9.51
CA PHE A 210 10.53 -3.32 -8.43
C PHE A 210 11.98 -3.63 -8.00
N ALA A 211 12.91 -3.69 -8.96
CA ALA A 211 14.33 -3.95 -8.70
C ALA A 211 15.04 -2.78 -7.99
N GLU A 212 14.46 -1.58 -8.05
CA GLU A 212 14.94 -0.36 -7.38
C GLU A 212 14.24 -0.12 -6.03
N LEU A 213 13.39 -1.05 -5.57
CA LEU A 213 12.83 -0.99 -4.21
C LEU A 213 13.83 -1.59 -3.20
N PRO A 214 13.82 -1.17 -1.93
CA PRO A 214 14.79 -1.64 -0.94
C PRO A 214 14.68 -3.15 -0.72
N HIS A 215 15.83 -3.82 -0.75
CA HIS A 215 15.90 -5.25 -0.52
C HIS A 215 17.28 -5.67 -0.01
N ALA A 216 17.35 -6.83 0.63
CA ALA A 216 18.59 -7.46 1.05
C ALA A 216 18.40 -8.98 1.11
N PHE A 217 19.45 -9.74 0.78
CA PHE A 217 19.45 -11.19 0.89
C PHE A 217 20.76 -11.64 1.54
N ASN A 218 20.66 -12.42 2.63
CA ASN A 218 21.79 -12.88 3.44
C ASN A 218 22.82 -11.78 3.76
N PRO A 219 22.39 -10.67 4.41
CA PRO A 219 23.31 -9.58 4.72
C PRO A 219 24.44 -10.07 5.66
N PRO A 220 25.69 -9.57 5.52
CA PRO A 220 26.83 -10.06 6.29
C PRO A 220 26.67 -9.99 7.81
N GLN A 221 25.83 -9.08 8.32
CA GLN A 221 25.55 -8.93 9.74
C GLN A 221 24.75 -10.12 10.35
N GLY A 222 24.14 -10.96 9.52
CA GLY A 222 23.45 -12.18 9.95
C GLY A 222 22.07 -11.99 10.57
N TYR A 223 21.49 -10.79 10.50
CA TYR A 223 20.12 -10.50 10.95
C TYR A 223 19.47 -9.40 10.11
N ILE A 224 18.14 -9.35 10.17
CA ILE A 224 17.28 -8.33 9.57
C ILE A 224 16.25 -7.96 10.63
N ALA A 225 16.02 -6.66 10.84
CA ALA A 225 15.00 -6.16 11.76
C ALA A 225 14.32 -4.94 11.14
N THR A 226 12.99 -4.89 11.24
CA THR A 226 12.17 -3.77 10.80
C THR A 226 11.11 -3.49 11.86
N ALA A 227 10.89 -2.22 12.18
CA ALA A 227 9.96 -1.79 13.23
C ALA A 227 9.32 -0.43 12.88
N ASN A 228 8.89 -0.27 11.62
CA ASN A 228 8.38 1.00 11.08
C ASN A 228 9.39 2.17 11.10
N ASN A 229 10.65 1.87 11.41
CA ASN A 229 11.76 2.80 11.35
C ASN A 229 12.06 3.21 9.90
N LYS A 230 12.83 4.28 9.74
CA LYS A 230 13.34 4.71 8.44
C LYS A 230 14.03 3.54 7.72
N VAL A 231 13.55 3.26 6.51
CA VAL A 231 13.92 2.06 5.74
C VAL A 231 15.30 2.20 5.09
N VAL A 232 15.61 3.39 4.59
CA VAL A 232 16.81 3.67 3.79
C VAL A 232 17.51 4.94 4.27
N ALA A 233 18.79 5.08 3.92
CA ALA A 233 19.54 6.31 4.15
C ALA A 233 19.01 7.46 3.25
N ASP A 234 19.28 8.71 3.63
CA ASP A 234 18.88 9.91 2.88
C ASP A 234 19.44 9.98 1.45
N SER A 235 20.51 9.23 1.17
CA SER A 235 21.10 9.14 -0.17
C SER A 235 20.38 8.17 -1.10
N TYR A 236 19.36 7.45 -0.62
CA TYR A 236 18.59 6.53 -1.45
C TYR A 236 17.72 7.34 -2.43
N PRO A 237 17.86 7.15 -3.76
CA PRO A 237 17.24 8.08 -4.70
C PRO A 237 15.70 8.10 -4.65
N PRO A 238 14.99 6.95 -4.59
CA PRO A 238 13.55 6.95 -4.39
C PRO A 238 13.13 7.49 -3.01
N LEU A 239 12.20 8.45 -3.00
CA LEU A 239 11.52 8.87 -1.78
C LEU A 239 10.55 7.77 -1.34
N ILE A 240 10.84 7.09 -0.25
CA ILE A 240 9.93 6.09 0.34
C ILE A 240 8.94 6.74 1.28
N SER A 241 9.43 7.60 2.16
CA SER A 241 8.65 8.16 3.24
C SER A 241 9.31 9.42 3.81
N ASN A 242 8.46 10.33 4.28
CA ASN A 242 8.83 11.47 5.10
C ASN A 242 8.46 11.30 6.59
N ASP A 243 7.77 10.21 6.94
CA ASP A 243 7.23 9.96 8.28
C ASP A 243 7.42 8.48 8.68
N TRP A 244 8.12 8.25 9.79
CA TRP A 244 8.46 6.93 10.29
C TRP A 244 8.50 6.91 11.81
N ALA A 245 8.37 5.72 12.40
CA ALA A 245 8.43 5.58 13.83
C ALA A 245 9.83 5.87 14.37
N ALA A 246 9.88 6.51 15.55
CA ALA A 246 11.12 6.62 16.32
C ALA A 246 11.63 5.22 16.73
N PRO A 247 12.95 5.04 16.87
CA PRO A 247 13.54 3.80 17.39
C PRO A 247 13.13 3.50 18.84
#